data_AF-A0AAW8CU85-F1
#
_entry.id   AF-A0AAW8CU85-F1
#
_cell.length_a   1.000
_cell.length_b   1.000
_cell.length_c   1.000
_cell.angle_alpha   90.00
_cell.angle_beta   90.00
_cell.angle_gamma   90.00
#
_symmetry.space_group_name_H-M   'P 1'
#
loop_
_entity.id
_entity.type
_entity.pdbx_description
1 polymer ?
#
loop_
_entity_poly.entity_id
_entity_poly.type
_entity_poly.pdbx_seq_one_letter_code
_entity_poly.pdbx_strand_id
1 'polypeptide(L)'
;MQNIFKRFGAGIAQSFLGTAMLVHVDVEELRRYIAAAPSWPLDQDRAEVRLQAAFITTVFLLLLAEPVFYVFGVPGSFISRVSSMTYSRWCVIGAFLIAFAAALPHLYTLVFRPDLLAHKVYRRAAAFAAVLAGATWIVLANRALQLDVGGLAWAYAIRAVAAFFIAGIFGVSVNAQQMREHFHAAPR
;
A
#
# COMPACT_ATOMS: atom_id res chain seq x y z
N MET A 1 24.49 -2.17 6.58
CA MET A 1 23.37 -1.34 6.05
C MET A 1 23.18 -1.48 4.53
N GLN A 2 24.22 -1.41 3.69
CA GLN A 2 24.08 -1.56 2.21
C GLN A 2 23.39 -2.88 1.76
N ASN A 3 23.60 -3.99 2.47
CA ASN A 3 23.00 -5.28 2.11
C ASN A 3 21.49 -5.38 2.41
N ILE A 4 20.96 -4.58 3.35
CA ILE A 4 19.53 -4.57 3.69
C ILE A 4 18.75 -3.80 2.63
N PHE A 5 19.25 -2.65 2.19
CA PHE A 5 18.62 -1.87 1.12
C PHE A 5 18.65 -2.59 -0.23
N LYS A 6 19.74 -3.32 -0.56
CA LYS A 6 19.77 -4.18 -1.76
C LYS A 6 18.77 -5.33 -1.69
N ARG A 7 18.64 -5.98 -0.52
CA ARG A 7 17.66 -7.07 -0.31
C ARG A 7 16.21 -6.56 -0.32
N PHE A 8 15.96 -5.38 0.23
CA PHE A 8 14.65 -4.75 0.23
C PHE A 8 14.25 -4.27 -1.17
N GLY A 9 15.17 -3.63 -1.90
CA GLY A 9 14.99 -3.24 -3.30
C GLY A 9 14.79 -4.44 -4.23
N ALA A 10 15.55 -5.53 -4.03
CA ALA A 10 15.36 -6.79 -4.75
C ALA A 10 14.00 -7.43 -4.42
N GLY A 11 13.56 -7.40 -3.15
CA GLY A 11 12.24 -7.91 -2.74
C GLY A 11 11.06 -7.11 -3.31
N ILE A 12 11.21 -5.78 -3.45
CA ILE A 12 10.22 -4.93 -4.12
C ILE A 12 10.23 -5.22 -5.63
N ALA A 13 11.39 -5.24 -6.29
CA ALA A 13 11.51 -5.54 -7.71
C ALA A 13 10.98 -6.94 -8.05
N GLN A 14 11.29 -7.96 -7.23
CA GLN A 14 10.72 -9.31 -7.35
C GLN A 14 9.23 -9.37 -7.04
N SER A 15 8.70 -8.47 -6.21
CA SER A 15 7.26 -8.43 -5.95
C SER A 15 6.47 -7.90 -7.14
N PHE A 16 7.06 -6.98 -7.93
CA PHE A 16 6.48 -6.50 -9.19
C PHE A 16 6.74 -7.47 -10.37
N LEU A 17 7.93 -8.09 -10.43
CA LEU A 17 8.32 -9.05 -11.49
C LEU A 17 7.79 -10.48 -11.27
N GLY A 18 7.44 -10.87 -10.04
CA GLY A 18 6.93 -12.22 -9.72
C GLY A 18 5.66 -12.56 -10.48
N THR A 19 4.82 -11.56 -10.78
CA THR A 19 3.64 -11.73 -11.63
C THR A 19 3.98 -12.05 -13.10
N ALA A 20 5.16 -11.67 -13.58
CA ALA A 20 5.64 -11.96 -14.94
C ALA A 20 6.51 -13.23 -15.03
N MET A 21 7.20 -13.60 -13.95
CA MET A 21 8.06 -14.79 -13.90
C MET A 21 7.32 -16.10 -13.58
N LEU A 22 6.11 -16.06 -13.00
CA LEU A 22 5.33 -17.27 -12.69
C LEU A 22 4.89 -18.09 -13.93
N VAL A 23 5.21 -17.64 -15.14
CA VAL A 23 4.87 -18.34 -16.38
C VAL A 23 5.94 -19.40 -16.78
N HIS A 24 7.17 -19.34 -16.25
CA HIS A 24 8.28 -20.21 -16.73
C HIS A 24 9.27 -20.73 -15.66
N VAL A 25 8.97 -20.63 -14.36
CA VAL A 25 9.91 -21.09 -13.33
C VAL A 25 9.63 -22.56 -12.96
N ASP A 26 10.69 -23.38 -13.03
CA ASP A 26 10.68 -24.78 -12.59
C ASP A 26 10.30 -24.88 -11.10
N VAL A 27 9.39 -25.79 -10.78
CA VAL A 27 8.80 -25.95 -9.43
C VAL A 27 9.88 -26.21 -8.39
N GLU A 28 10.95 -26.89 -8.79
CA GLU A 28 12.08 -27.25 -7.92
C GLU A 28 12.98 -26.04 -7.61
N GLU A 29 13.13 -25.12 -8.57
CA GLU A 29 13.89 -23.88 -8.41
C GLU A 29 13.11 -22.87 -7.54
N LEU A 30 11.79 -22.82 -7.72
CA LEU A 30 10.88 -22.05 -6.86
C LEU A 30 10.93 -22.58 -5.41
N ARG A 31 10.93 -23.91 -5.20
CA ARG A 31 11.08 -24.53 -3.87
C ARG A 31 12.40 -24.13 -3.20
N ARG A 32 13.52 -24.21 -3.92
CA ARG A 32 14.85 -23.83 -3.37
C ARG A 32 14.95 -22.34 -3.06
N TYR A 33 14.45 -21.49 -3.96
CA TYR A 33 14.44 -20.04 -3.76
C TYR A 33 13.65 -19.66 -2.51
N ILE A 34 12.51 -20.32 -2.26
CA ILE A 34 11.66 -20.04 -1.10
C ILE A 34 12.20 -20.64 0.19
N ALA A 35 12.83 -21.83 0.14
CA ALA A 35 13.54 -22.39 1.30
C ALA A 35 14.74 -21.51 1.73
N ALA A 36 15.36 -20.82 0.77
CA ALA A 36 16.44 -19.87 1.02
C ALA A 36 15.95 -18.43 1.34
N ALA A 37 14.66 -18.13 1.09
CA ALA A 37 14.09 -16.84 1.43
C ALA A 37 13.99 -16.73 2.96
N PRO A 38 14.51 -15.66 3.58
CA PRO A 38 14.46 -15.48 5.03
C PRO A 38 13.00 -15.55 5.45
N SER A 39 12.68 -16.61 6.22
CA SER A 39 11.34 -17.08 6.51
C SER A 39 10.34 -15.95 6.69
N TRP A 40 9.63 -15.61 5.62
CA TRP A 40 8.43 -14.80 5.73
C TRP A 40 7.40 -15.63 6.50
N PRO A 41 6.69 -15.04 7.47
CA PRO A 41 5.87 -15.79 8.40
C PRO A 41 4.84 -16.62 7.61
N LEU A 42 5.06 -17.94 7.61
CA LEU A 42 4.18 -18.94 7.02
C LEU A 42 2.77 -18.83 7.61
N ASP A 43 2.67 -18.36 8.86
CA ASP A 43 1.43 -18.08 9.59
C ASP A 43 1.20 -16.56 9.75
N GLN A 44 0.67 -15.91 8.72
CA GLN A 44 0.07 -14.57 8.89
C GLN A 44 -1.23 -14.59 9.73
N ASP A 45 -1.70 -15.77 10.15
CA ASP A 45 -2.78 -15.92 11.15
C ASP A 45 -2.32 -15.69 12.59
N ARG A 46 -1.01 -15.49 12.81
CA ARG A 46 -0.52 -15.01 14.10
C ARG A 46 -1.17 -13.66 14.41
N ALA A 47 -1.90 -13.62 15.52
CA ALA A 47 -2.65 -12.45 15.97
C ALA A 47 -1.80 -11.17 15.96
N GLU A 48 -0.51 -11.28 16.26
CA GLU A 48 0.47 -10.18 16.23
C GLU A 48 0.64 -9.56 14.84
N VAL A 49 0.82 -10.37 13.79
CA VAL A 49 1.00 -9.89 12.41
C VAL A 49 -0.28 -9.23 11.91
N ARG A 50 -1.43 -9.82 12.26
CA ARG A 50 -2.75 -9.26 11.94
C ARG A 50 -2.99 -7.93 12.65
N LEU A 51 -2.63 -7.84 13.92
CA LEU A 51 -2.74 -6.60 14.70
C LEU A 51 -1.85 -5.50 14.12
N GLN A 52 -0.61 -5.83 13.73
CA GLN A 52 0.28 -4.88 13.07
C GLN A 52 -0.29 -4.41 11.73
N ALA A 53 -0.81 -5.31 10.90
CA ALA A 53 -1.46 -4.97 9.64
C ALA A 53 -2.72 -4.11 9.85
N ALA A 54 -3.52 -4.40 10.88
CA ALA A 54 -4.68 -3.60 11.25
C ALA A 54 -4.28 -2.19 11.69
N PHE A 55 -3.22 -2.06 12.50
CA PHE A 55 -2.67 -0.78 12.92
C PHE A 55 -2.19 0.05 11.73
N ILE A 56 -1.37 -0.53 10.85
CA ILE A 56 -0.89 0.14 9.63
C ILE A 56 -2.06 0.59 8.75
N THR A 57 -3.06 -0.28 8.55
CA THR A 57 -4.24 0.04 7.74
C THR A 57 -5.08 1.14 8.38
N THR A 58 -5.21 1.16 9.70
CA THR A 58 -5.92 2.21 10.44
C THR A 58 -5.21 3.56 10.31
N VAL A 59 -3.89 3.60 10.53
CA VAL A 59 -3.08 4.82 10.34
C VAL A 59 -3.20 5.30 8.89
N PHE A 60 -3.15 4.39 7.93
CA PHE A 60 -3.33 4.74 6.53
C PHE A 60 -4.71 5.36 6.26
N LEU A 61 -5.80 4.78 6.77
CA LEU A 61 -7.14 5.34 6.65
C LEU A 61 -7.25 6.74 7.29
N LEU A 62 -6.63 6.96 8.44
CA LEU A 62 -6.57 8.30 9.06
C LEU A 62 -5.83 9.30 8.17
N LEU A 63 -4.71 8.89 7.54
CA LEU A 63 -3.97 9.72 6.58
C LEU A 63 -4.75 10.03 5.29
N LEU A 64 -5.72 9.19 4.92
CA LEU A 64 -6.64 9.44 3.81
C LEU A 64 -7.81 10.35 4.20
N ALA A 65 -8.29 10.23 5.44
CA ALA A 65 -9.37 11.06 5.98
C ALA A 65 -8.91 12.50 6.28
N GLU A 66 -7.69 12.67 6.78
CA GLU A 66 -7.09 13.97 7.11
C GLU A 66 -7.20 14.99 5.96
N PRO A 67 -6.72 14.73 4.72
CA PRO A 67 -6.82 15.70 3.63
C PRO A 67 -8.26 16.04 3.26
N VAL A 68 -9.19 15.07 3.33
CA VAL A 68 -10.62 15.30 3.10
C VAL A 68 -11.18 16.25 4.16
N PHE A 69 -10.86 16.00 5.44
CA PHE A 69 -11.25 16.86 6.54
C PHE A 69 -10.74 18.30 6.37
N TYR A 70 -9.46 18.50 6.03
CA TYR A 70 -8.93 19.85 5.86
C TYR A 70 -9.50 20.59 4.65
N VAL A 71 -9.88 19.89 3.58
CA VAL A 71 -10.49 20.54 2.41
C VAL A 71 -11.91 21.04 2.72
N PHE A 72 -12.69 20.32 3.54
CA PHE A 72 -14.06 20.70 3.91
C PHE A 72 -14.16 21.53 5.20
N GLY A 73 -13.47 21.11 6.24
CA GLY A 73 -13.62 21.61 7.61
C GLY A 73 -12.67 22.75 8.00
N VAL A 74 -11.61 22.99 7.23
CA VAL A 74 -10.65 24.07 7.52
C VAL A 74 -10.39 24.92 6.26
N PRO A 75 -11.32 25.84 5.94
CA PRO A 75 -11.16 26.76 4.83
C PRO A 75 -9.85 27.53 4.93
N GLY A 76 -9.07 27.58 3.85
CA GLY A 76 -7.80 28.31 3.81
C GLY A 76 -6.58 27.55 4.32
N SER A 77 -6.73 26.30 4.77
CA SER A 77 -5.60 25.39 4.99
C SER A 77 -4.74 25.24 3.72
N PHE A 78 -3.44 24.96 3.87
CA PHE A 78 -2.56 24.81 2.70
C PHE A 78 -3.02 23.73 1.74
N ILE A 79 -3.59 22.63 2.25
CA ILE A 79 -4.12 21.57 1.39
C ILE A 79 -5.40 21.98 0.68
N SER A 80 -6.28 22.76 1.33
CA SER A 80 -7.44 23.35 0.68
C SER A 80 -7.02 24.29 -0.45
N ARG A 81 -6.04 25.18 -0.20
CA ARG A 81 -5.46 26.08 -1.23
C ARG A 81 -4.86 25.30 -2.38
N VAL A 82 -3.96 24.35 -2.12
CA VAL A 82 -3.33 23.53 -3.17
C VAL A 82 -4.37 22.72 -3.96
N SER A 83 -5.39 22.17 -3.30
CA SER A 83 -6.46 21.44 -3.99
C SER A 83 -7.27 22.32 -4.93
N SER A 84 -7.48 23.59 -4.59
CA SER A 84 -8.19 24.56 -5.46
C SER A 84 -7.39 24.97 -6.70
N MET A 85 -6.07 24.73 -6.71
CA MET A 85 -5.18 24.98 -7.84
C MET A 85 -5.13 23.80 -8.83
N THR A 86 -5.76 22.67 -8.49
CA THR A 86 -5.97 21.57 -9.42
C THR A 86 -7.13 21.86 -10.36
N TYR A 87 -7.26 21.08 -11.44
CA TYR A 87 -8.40 21.21 -12.36
C TYR A 87 -9.75 21.07 -11.66
N SER A 88 -9.83 20.23 -10.62
CA SER A 88 -11.02 20.08 -9.80
C SER A 88 -10.67 19.58 -8.40
N ARG A 89 -11.01 20.38 -7.38
CA ARG A 89 -10.93 19.97 -5.96
C ARG A 89 -11.69 18.68 -5.69
N TRP A 90 -12.78 18.44 -6.42
CA TRP A 90 -13.62 17.25 -6.25
C TRP A 90 -12.91 15.98 -6.73
N CYS A 91 -12.03 16.07 -7.73
CA CYS A 91 -11.21 14.93 -8.14
C CYS A 91 -10.21 14.53 -7.06
N VAL A 92 -9.60 15.51 -6.37
CA VAL A 92 -8.68 15.25 -5.23
C VAL A 92 -9.43 14.59 -4.08
N ILE A 93 -10.56 15.17 -3.67
CA ILE A 93 -11.43 14.61 -2.62
C ILE A 93 -11.87 13.19 -3.00
N GLY A 94 -12.37 13.03 -4.23
CA GLY A 94 -12.83 11.75 -4.75
C GLY A 94 -11.73 10.69 -4.73
N ALA A 95 -10.51 11.03 -5.13
CA ALA A 95 -9.38 10.10 -5.09
C ALA A 95 -9.07 9.60 -3.67
N PHE A 96 -9.05 10.50 -2.67
CA PHE A 96 -8.85 10.10 -1.28
C PHE A 96 -10.03 9.27 -0.73
N LEU A 97 -11.28 9.64 -1.05
CA LEU A 97 -12.46 8.88 -0.62
C LEU A 97 -12.53 7.49 -1.28
N ILE A 98 -12.18 7.38 -2.56
CA ILE A 98 -12.10 6.09 -3.27
C ILE A 98 -11.01 5.23 -2.64
N ALA A 99 -9.82 5.78 -2.37
CA ALA A 99 -8.76 5.07 -1.68
C ALA A 99 -9.22 4.62 -0.29
N PHE A 100 -9.91 5.48 0.46
CA PHE A 100 -10.44 5.15 1.79
C PHE A 100 -11.44 3.98 1.73
N ALA A 101 -12.42 4.08 0.83
CA ALA A 101 -13.42 3.05 0.61
C ALA A 101 -12.80 1.72 0.13
N ALA A 102 -11.75 1.76 -0.69
CA ALA A 102 -11.06 0.57 -1.17
C ALA A 102 -10.20 -0.12 -0.08
N ALA A 103 -9.66 0.64 0.88
CA ALA A 103 -8.88 0.10 1.99
C ALA A 103 -9.75 -0.41 3.16
N LEU A 104 -10.97 0.10 3.32
CA LEU A 104 -11.90 -0.29 4.39
C LEU A 104 -12.19 -1.80 4.47
N PRO A 105 -12.51 -2.50 3.37
CA PRO A 105 -12.72 -3.94 3.39
C PRO A 105 -11.51 -4.72 3.93
N HIS A 106 -10.29 -4.24 3.66
CA HIS A 106 -9.10 -4.87 4.22
C HIS A 106 -9.03 -4.72 5.74
N LEU A 107 -9.32 -3.54 6.28
CA LEU A 107 -9.37 -3.35 7.73
C LEU A 107 -10.47 -4.22 8.36
N TYR A 108 -11.65 -4.26 7.75
CA TYR A 108 -12.76 -5.08 8.23
C TYR A 108 -12.39 -6.56 8.32
N THR A 109 -11.75 -7.10 7.29
CA THR A 109 -11.28 -8.49 7.28
C THR A 109 -10.15 -8.75 8.28
N LEU A 110 -9.27 -7.77 8.53
CA LEU A 110 -8.22 -7.91 9.55
C LEU A 110 -8.78 -7.96 10.98
N VAL A 111 -9.86 -7.23 11.27
CA VAL A 111 -10.38 -7.06 12.64
C VAL A 111 -11.54 -8.02 12.95
N PHE A 112 -12.52 -8.12 12.06
CA PHE A 112 -13.79 -8.79 12.34
C PHE A 112 -13.97 -10.12 11.62
N ARG A 113 -13.35 -10.28 10.44
CA ARG A 113 -13.53 -11.45 9.57
C ARG A 113 -12.21 -12.01 9.06
N PRO A 114 -11.34 -12.50 9.98
CA PRO A 114 -10.04 -13.05 9.60
C PRO A 114 -10.15 -14.28 8.70
N ASP A 115 -11.26 -15.01 8.76
CA ASP A 115 -11.62 -16.10 7.85
C ASP A 115 -11.54 -15.70 6.36
N LEU A 116 -11.79 -14.42 6.06
CA LEU A 116 -11.77 -13.88 4.71
C LEU A 116 -10.39 -13.41 4.24
N LEU A 117 -9.36 -13.46 5.09
CA LEU A 117 -8.00 -13.01 4.74
C LEU A 117 -7.31 -13.88 3.69
N ALA A 118 -7.84 -15.08 3.43
CA ALA A 118 -7.44 -15.92 2.31
C ALA A 118 -7.78 -15.28 0.95
N HIS A 119 -8.84 -14.45 0.88
CA HIS A 119 -9.23 -13.78 -0.35
C HIS A 119 -8.30 -12.59 -0.64
N LYS A 120 -7.54 -12.69 -1.74
CA LYS A 120 -6.59 -11.66 -2.19
C LYS A 120 -7.24 -10.33 -2.55
N VAL A 121 -8.55 -10.32 -2.86
CA VAL A 121 -9.25 -9.13 -3.35
C VAL A 121 -9.14 -7.95 -2.39
N TYR A 122 -9.26 -8.21 -1.07
CA TYR A 122 -9.19 -7.15 -0.05
C TYR A 122 -7.80 -6.54 0.04
N ARG A 123 -6.76 -7.39 -0.04
CA ARG A 123 -5.35 -6.93 -0.03
C ARG A 123 -4.99 -6.16 -1.30
N ARG A 124 -5.49 -6.62 -2.45
CA ARG A 124 -5.31 -5.92 -3.74
C ARG A 124 -6.00 -4.56 -3.74
N ALA A 125 -7.21 -4.47 -3.20
CA ALA A 125 -7.93 -3.21 -3.04
C ALA A 125 -7.17 -2.23 -2.13
N ALA A 126 -6.62 -2.70 -1.00
CA ALA A 126 -5.78 -1.88 -0.13
C ALA A 126 -4.46 -1.44 -0.79
N ALA A 127 -3.81 -2.31 -1.55
CA ALA A 127 -2.61 -1.96 -2.32
C ALA A 127 -2.94 -0.89 -3.39
N PHE A 128 -4.04 -1.05 -4.12
CA PHE A 128 -4.53 -0.06 -5.08
C PHE A 128 -4.84 1.28 -4.41
N ALA A 129 -5.51 1.26 -3.25
CA ALA A 129 -5.78 2.46 -2.47
C ALA A 129 -4.49 3.22 -2.11
N ALA A 130 -3.45 2.52 -1.69
CA ALA A 130 -2.16 3.09 -1.35
C ALA A 130 -1.44 3.69 -2.57
N VAL A 131 -1.49 3.02 -3.73
CA VAL A 131 -0.96 3.57 -4.99
C VAL A 131 -1.73 4.83 -5.42
N LEU A 132 -3.06 4.78 -5.39
CA LEU A 132 -3.91 5.92 -5.73
C LEU A 132 -3.64 7.12 -4.83
N ALA A 133 -3.49 6.88 -3.52
CA ALA A 133 -3.13 7.91 -2.57
C ALA A 133 -1.73 8.50 -2.86
N GLY A 134 -0.74 7.66 -3.15
CA GLY A 134 0.61 8.11 -3.53
C GLY A 134 0.60 8.99 -4.77
N ALA A 135 -0.12 8.58 -5.83
CA ALA A 135 -0.30 9.38 -7.04
C ALA A 135 -1.00 10.72 -6.75
N THR A 136 -2.04 10.70 -5.91
CA THR A 136 -2.76 11.93 -5.51
C THR A 136 -1.85 12.90 -4.75
N TRP A 137 -1.02 12.40 -3.84
CA TRP A 137 -0.03 13.21 -3.13
C TRP A 137 1.05 13.78 -4.06
N ILE A 138 1.49 13.06 -5.10
CA ILE A 138 2.41 13.60 -6.12
C ILE A 138 1.74 14.77 -6.86
N VAL A 139 0.49 14.62 -7.27
CA VAL A 139 -0.26 15.69 -7.94
C VAL A 139 -0.32 16.93 -7.06
N LEU A 140 -0.62 16.77 -5.77
CA LEU A 140 -0.65 17.88 -4.82
C LEU A 140 0.74 18.47 -4.58
N ALA A 141 1.80 17.66 -4.48
CA ALA A 141 3.17 18.13 -4.33
C ALA A 141 3.59 19.02 -5.50
N ASN A 142 3.27 18.60 -6.74
CA ASN A 142 3.55 19.38 -7.94
C ASN A 142 2.81 20.72 -7.95
N ARG A 143 1.56 20.75 -7.47
CA ARG A 143 0.80 22.01 -7.34
C ARG A 143 1.31 22.91 -6.21
N ALA A 144 1.81 22.32 -5.13
CA ALA A 144 2.35 23.08 -4.01
C ALA A 144 3.61 23.89 -4.37
N LEU A 145 4.36 23.49 -5.40
CA LEU A 145 5.51 24.25 -5.92
C LEU A 145 5.14 25.69 -6.31
N GLN A 146 3.89 25.92 -6.72
CA GLN A 146 3.41 27.24 -7.16
C GLN A 146 3.12 28.21 -6.00
N LEU A 147 2.96 27.70 -4.77
CA LEU A 147 2.67 28.55 -3.61
C LEU A 147 3.94 29.11 -2.96
N ASP A 148 5.11 28.56 -3.28
CA ASP A 148 6.42 28.94 -2.73
C ASP A 148 6.44 29.08 -1.18
N VAL A 149 5.63 28.26 -0.50
CA VAL A 149 5.56 28.27 0.97
C VAL A 149 6.49 27.19 1.52
N GLY A 150 7.76 27.56 1.68
CA GLY A 150 8.78 26.74 2.31
C GLY A 150 8.82 25.30 1.77
N GLY A 151 8.88 24.31 2.67
CA GLY A 151 8.98 22.88 2.33
C GLY A 151 7.66 22.18 2.00
N LEU A 152 6.57 22.90 1.66
CA LEU A 152 5.24 22.29 1.48
C LEU A 152 5.20 21.20 0.41
N ALA A 153 5.84 21.43 -0.74
CA ALA A 153 5.95 20.43 -1.80
C ALA A 153 6.67 19.16 -1.32
N TRP A 154 7.73 19.30 -0.51
CA TRP A 154 8.45 18.19 0.11
C TRP A 154 7.60 17.44 1.13
N ALA A 155 6.82 18.14 1.94
CA ALA A 155 5.91 17.49 2.89
C ALA A 155 4.90 16.58 2.17
N TYR A 156 4.35 17.03 1.04
CA TYR A 156 3.45 16.21 0.22
C TYR A 156 4.18 15.09 -0.51
N ALA A 157 5.39 15.31 -1.00
CA ALA A 157 6.22 14.27 -1.60
C ALA A 157 6.55 13.16 -0.58
N ILE A 158 6.86 13.50 0.67
CA ILE A 158 7.09 12.52 1.74
C ILE A 158 5.82 11.69 2.01
N ARG A 159 4.64 12.32 2.01
CA ARG A 159 3.36 11.60 2.13
C ARG A 159 3.12 10.66 0.94
N ALA A 160 3.49 11.06 -0.28
CA ALA A 160 3.42 10.18 -1.44
C ALA A 160 4.34 8.96 -1.26
N VAL A 161 5.59 9.18 -0.86
CA VAL A 161 6.55 8.11 -0.60
C VAL A 161 6.04 7.16 0.48
N ALA A 162 5.52 7.69 1.59
CA ALA A 162 4.92 6.87 2.66
C ALA A 162 3.76 6.01 2.14
N ALA A 163 2.88 6.56 1.30
CA ALA A 163 1.80 5.81 0.67
C ALA A 163 2.33 4.69 -0.24
N PHE A 164 3.40 4.93 -1.01
CA PHE A 164 4.04 3.87 -1.81
C PHE A 164 4.72 2.80 -0.96
N PHE A 165 5.31 3.15 0.19
CA PHE A 165 5.81 2.15 1.14
C PHE A 165 4.68 1.27 1.68
N ILE A 166 3.54 1.85 2.03
CA ILE A 166 2.34 1.12 2.45
C ILE A 166 1.83 0.22 1.32
N ALA A 167 1.83 0.71 0.06
CA ALA A 167 1.48 -0.09 -1.11
C ALA A 167 2.43 -1.29 -1.27
N GLY A 168 3.73 -1.09 -1.04
CA GLY A 168 4.73 -2.16 -1.04
C GLY A 168 4.45 -3.21 0.04
N ILE A 169 4.09 -2.80 1.26
CA ILE A 169 3.71 -3.73 2.35
C ILE A 169 2.49 -4.57 1.94
N PHE A 170 1.45 -3.94 1.40
CA PHE A 170 0.26 -4.67 0.91
C PHE A 170 0.58 -5.57 -0.28
N GLY A 171 1.43 -5.14 -1.21
CA GLY A 171 1.90 -5.93 -2.35
C GLY A 171 2.65 -7.19 -1.93
N VAL A 172 3.61 -7.05 -1.00
CA VAL A 172 4.32 -8.20 -0.40
C VAL A 172 3.33 -9.16 0.26
N SER A 173 2.32 -8.64 0.96
CA SER A 173 1.26 -9.44 1.58
C SER A 173 0.40 -10.22 0.55
N VAL A 174 0.16 -9.67 -0.64
CA VAL A 174 -0.54 -10.37 -1.74
C VAL A 174 0.32 -11.51 -2.28
N ASN A 175 1.61 -11.24 -2.52
CA ASN A 175 2.54 -12.22 -3.07
C ASN A 175 2.81 -13.37 -2.11
N ALA A 176 2.95 -13.08 -0.82
CA ALA A 176 3.08 -14.12 0.21
C ALA A 176 1.86 -15.07 0.21
N GLN A 177 0.64 -14.55 0.00
CA GLN A 177 -0.56 -15.38 -0.13
C GLN A 177 -0.54 -16.23 -1.41
N GLN A 178 -0.11 -15.66 -2.54
CA GLN A 178 0.00 -16.41 -3.81
C GLN A 178 0.97 -17.58 -3.70
N MET A 179 2.14 -17.37 -3.08
CA MET A 179 3.11 -18.44 -2.87
C MET A 179 2.52 -19.57 -2.03
N ARG A 180 1.81 -19.26 -0.94
CA ARG A 180 1.15 -20.28 -0.09
C ARG A 180 0.17 -21.16 -0.88
N GLU A 181 -0.67 -20.54 -1.70
CA GLU A 181 -1.63 -21.29 -2.52
C GLU A 181 -0.93 -22.23 -3.51
N HIS A 182 0.18 -21.80 -4.13
CA HIS A 182 0.95 -22.67 -5.03
C HIS A 182 1.59 -23.86 -4.28
N PHE A 183 2.06 -23.68 -3.04
CA PHE A 183 2.59 -24.78 -2.23
C PHE A 183 1.53 -25.80 -1.83
N HIS A 184 0.34 -25.35 -1.44
CA HIS A 184 -0.74 -26.26 -1.03
C HIS A 184 -1.46 -26.93 -2.20
N ALA A 185 -1.36 -26.37 -3.41
CA ALA A 185 -1.89 -26.96 -4.63
C ALA A 185 -0.95 -27.98 -5.31
N ALA A 186 0.34 -28.00 -4.96
CA ALA A 186 1.28 -28.99 -5.48
C ALA A 186 0.96 -30.37 -4.87
N PRO A 187 0.66 -31.41 -5.68
CA PRO A 187 0.48 -32.76 -5.16
C PRO A 187 1.76 -33.22 -4.46
N ARG A 188 1.59 -33.91 -3.33
CA ARG A 188 2.69 -34.55 -2.59
C ARG A 188 3.34 -35.64 -3.42
#